data_AF-A0A928SEM7-F1
#
_entry.id   AF-A0A928SEM7-F1
#
_cell.length_a   1.000
_cell.length_b   1.000
_cell.length_c   1.000
_cell.angle_alpha   90.00
_cell.angle_beta   90.00
_cell.angle_gamma   90.00
#
_symmetry.space_group_name_H-M   'P 1'
#
loop_
_entity.id
_entity.type
_entity.pdbx_description
1 polymer ?
#
loop_
_entity_poly.entity_id
_entity_poly.type
_entity_poly.pdbx_seq_one_letter_code
_entity_poly.pdbx_strand_id
1 'polypeptide(L)'
;MLYVILTLVLFALSFVAGMMGLGVAFIATPVLGLFGFELKHVIMPWSLWLNGLTAISGAIVFAQKKMVDWRTAIPLLLITTIVAPIGVWLLQFASTTLVWWIYVGVLIFLAYRMAFPPKQDDSVAPQITDQTRVKGGFLSGAIGIFAGFLGVGPGFLMMPTLVLLAVQRAYLLLS
;
A
#
# COMPACT_ATOMS: atom_id res chain seq x y z
N MET A 1 -31.30 -6.92 -1.21
CA MET A 1 -31.01 -5.61 -0.57
C MET A 1 -29.59 -5.52 -0.03
N LEU A 2 -29.10 -6.51 0.72
CA LEU A 2 -27.73 -6.50 1.30
C LEU A 2 -26.63 -6.17 0.29
N TYR A 3 -26.60 -6.87 -0.85
CA TYR A 3 -25.58 -6.67 -1.88
C TYR A 3 -25.62 -5.26 -2.50
N VAL A 4 -26.81 -4.68 -2.68
CA VAL A 4 -26.97 -3.33 -3.24
C VAL A 4 -26.39 -2.28 -2.29
N ILE A 5 -26.69 -2.40 -0.99
CA ILE A 5 -26.13 -1.52 0.04
C ILE A 5 -24.61 -1.66 0.09
N LEU A 6 -24.12 -2.90 0.09
CA LEU A 6 -22.68 -3.20 0.14
C LEU A 6 -21.94 -2.62 -1.07
N THR A 7 -22.50 -2.74 -2.27
CA THR A 7 -21.93 -2.13 -3.48
C THR A 7 -21.89 -0.61 -3.41
N LEU A 8 -22.95 0.05 -2.94
CA LEU A 8 -22.99 1.51 -2.82
C LEU A 8 -21.98 2.04 -1.78
N VAL A 9 -21.90 1.37 -0.63
CA VAL A 9 -20.94 1.71 0.43
C VAL A 9 -19.51 1.50 -0.04
N LEU A 10 -19.21 0.35 -0.64
CA LEU A 10 -17.89 0.08 -1.21
C LEU A 10 -17.56 1.11 -2.30
N PHE A 11 -18.48 1.41 -3.21
CA PHE A 11 -18.24 2.38 -4.27
C PHE A 11 -17.85 3.76 -3.71
N ALA A 12 -18.63 4.30 -2.77
CA ALA A 12 -18.37 5.62 -2.19
C ALA A 12 -17.04 5.67 -1.44
N LEU A 13 -16.78 4.68 -0.58
CA LEU A 13 -15.55 4.65 0.22
C LEU A 13 -14.32 4.35 -0.64
N SER A 14 -14.43 3.46 -1.62
CA SER A 14 -13.36 3.14 -2.56
C SER A 14 -13.05 4.30 -3.51
N PHE A 15 -14.04 5.11 -3.87
CA PHE A 15 -13.81 6.34 -4.62
C PHE A 15 -12.91 7.31 -3.83
N VAL A 16 -13.23 7.54 -2.55
CA VAL A 16 -12.41 8.38 -1.66
C VAL A 16 -11.01 7.79 -1.45
N ALA A 17 -10.92 6.50 -1.14
CA ALA A 17 -9.62 5.83 -0.95
C ALA A 17 -8.76 5.81 -2.22
N GLY A 18 -9.38 5.71 -3.39
CA GLY A 18 -8.73 5.83 -4.69
C GLY A 18 -8.13 7.23 -4.90
N MET A 19 -8.87 8.30 -4.55
CA MET A 19 -8.34 9.66 -4.58
C MET A 19 -7.15 9.87 -3.64
N MET A 20 -7.16 9.22 -2.47
CA MET A 20 -6.06 9.27 -1.50
C MET A 20 -4.85 8.39 -1.89
N GLY A 21 -4.95 7.60 -2.97
CA GLY A 21 -3.89 6.69 -3.41
C GLY A 21 -3.67 5.48 -2.50
N LEU A 22 -4.60 5.19 -1.57
CA LEU A 22 -4.51 4.06 -0.63
C LEU A 22 -4.86 2.71 -1.27
N GLY A 23 -5.57 2.74 -2.40
CA GLY A 23 -6.10 1.54 -3.04
C GLY A 23 -7.45 1.11 -2.47
N VAL A 24 -8.29 0.57 -3.35
CA VAL A 24 -9.67 0.14 -3.08
C VAL A 24 -9.74 -0.94 -2.00
N ALA A 25 -8.75 -1.85 -1.98
CA ALA A 25 -8.76 -3.00 -1.10
C ALA A 25 -8.64 -2.63 0.39
N PHE A 26 -7.97 -1.52 0.70
CA PHE A 26 -7.86 -1.03 2.08
C PHE A 26 -9.22 -0.76 2.72
N ILE A 27 -10.19 -0.32 1.92
CA ILE A 27 -11.58 -0.15 2.35
C ILE A 27 -12.35 -1.47 2.25
N ALA A 28 -12.13 -2.22 1.17
CA ALA A 28 -12.88 -3.45 0.94
C ALA A 28 -12.64 -4.51 2.03
N THR A 29 -11.42 -4.64 2.56
CA THR A 29 -11.10 -5.64 3.59
C THR A 29 -11.96 -5.50 4.87
N PRO A 30 -11.98 -4.35 5.57
CA PRO A 30 -12.78 -4.21 6.78
C PRO A 30 -14.28 -4.27 6.48
N VAL A 31 -14.73 -3.70 5.35
CA VAL A 31 -16.15 -3.77 4.96
C VAL A 31 -16.57 -5.23 4.77
N LEU A 32 -15.85 -6.01 3.97
CA LEU A 32 -16.15 -7.44 3.77
C LEU A 32 -16.04 -8.23 5.08
N GLY A 33 -15.09 -7.89 5.95
CA GLY A 33 -14.97 -8.50 7.28
C GLY A 33 -16.20 -8.27 8.15
N LEU A 34 -16.78 -7.06 8.14
CA LEU A 34 -18.02 -6.74 8.86
C LEU A 34 -19.22 -7.54 8.38
N PHE A 35 -19.22 -7.98 7.11
CA PHE A 35 -20.26 -8.85 6.54
C PHE A 35 -19.99 -10.35 6.74
N GLY A 36 -18.96 -10.72 7.51
CA GLY A 36 -18.67 -12.10 7.88
C GLY A 36 -17.94 -12.91 6.80
N PHE A 37 -17.36 -12.25 5.78
CA PHE A 37 -16.55 -12.95 4.79
C PHE A 37 -15.23 -13.44 5.38
N GLU A 38 -14.77 -14.60 4.93
CA GLU A 38 -13.53 -15.21 5.40
C GLU A 38 -12.30 -14.41 4.94
N LEU A 39 -11.45 -14.02 5.90
CA LEU A 39 -10.29 -13.17 5.65
C LEU A 39 -9.33 -13.76 4.61
N LYS A 40 -8.91 -15.02 4.81
CA LYS A 40 -7.85 -15.63 4.00
C LYS A 40 -8.32 -16.15 2.65
N HIS A 41 -9.55 -16.66 2.56
CA HIS A 41 -10.04 -17.33 1.35
C HIS A 41 -10.83 -16.41 0.43
N VAL A 42 -11.48 -15.38 0.98
CA VAL A 42 -12.29 -14.45 0.19
C VAL A 42 -11.63 -13.08 0.18
N ILE A 43 -11.45 -12.48 1.35
CA ILE A 43 -11.11 -11.06 1.43
C ILE A 43 -9.72 -10.77 0.83
N MET A 44 -8.69 -11.51 1.23
CA MET A 44 -7.31 -11.27 0.78
C MET A 44 -7.07 -11.48 -0.71
N PRO A 45 -7.54 -12.58 -1.34
CA PRO A 45 -7.44 -12.73 -2.79
C PRO A 45 -8.13 -11.58 -3.55
N TRP A 46 -9.36 -11.23 -3.15
CA TRP A 46 -10.09 -10.10 -3.75
C TRP A 46 -9.36 -8.77 -3.53
N SER A 47 -8.79 -8.57 -2.35
CA SER A 47 -8.02 -7.38 -2.00
C SER A 47 -6.78 -7.23 -2.89
N LEU A 48 -6.03 -8.30 -3.11
CA LEU A 48 -4.88 -8.30 -4.01
C LEU A 48 -5.28 -7.98 -5.45
N TRP A 49 -6.36 -8.60 -5.95
CA TRP A 49 -6.88 -8.34 -7.30
C TRP A 49 -7.31 -6.89 -7.49
N LEU A 50 -8.13 -6.36 -6.57
CA LEU A 50 -8.62 -4.99 -6.63
C LEU A 50 -7.48 -3.96 -6.56
N ASN A 51 -6.47 -4.20 -5.71
CA ASN A 51 -5.31 -3.32 -5.64
C ASN A 51 -4.38 -3.48 -6.85
N GLY A 52 -4.26 -4.66 -7.44
CA GLY A 52 -3.59 -4.86 -8.72
C GLY A 52 -4.23 -4.01 -9.83
N LEU A 53 -5.57 -4.06 -9.95
CA LEU A 53 -6.32 -3.25 -10.93
C LEU A 53 -6.16 -1.75 -10.69
N THR A 54 -6.20 -1.32 -9.43
CA THR A 54 -6.01 0.08 -9.05
C THR A 54 -4.59 0.55 -9.41
N ALA A 55 -3.58 -0.27 -9.08
CA ALA A 55 -2.18 0.02 -9.38
C ALA A 55 -1.90 0.09 -10.88
N ILE A 56 -2.44 -0.83 -11.68
CA ILE A 56 -2.32 -0.81 -13.15
C ILE A 56 -2.97 0.45 -13.71
N SER A 57 -4.17 0.79 -13.25
CA SER A 57 -4.89 1.99 -13.69
C SER A 57 -4.09 3.27 -13.39
N GLY A 58 -3.56 3.38 -12.16
CA GLY A 58 -2.70 4.50 -11.77
C GLY A 58 -1.39 4.55 -12.58
N ALA A 59 -0.74 3.39 -12.78
CA ALA A 59 0.49 3.29 -13.56
C ALA A 59 0.28 3.75 -15.01
N ILE A 60 -0.84 3.37 -15.66
CA ILE A 60 -1.17 3.83 -17.02
C ILE A 60 -1.31 5.35 -17.04
N VAL A 61 -2.08 5.94 -16.12
CA VAL A 61 -2.30 7.40 -16.07
C VAL A 61 -0.99 8.15 -15.81
N PHE A 62 -0.16 7.69 -14.88
CA PHE A 62 1.13 8.32 -14.57
C PHE A 62 2.15 8.15 -15.71
N ALA A 63 2.14 6.98 -16.37
CA ALA A 63 2.99 6.72 -17.53
C ALA A 63 2.64 7.66 -18.70
N GLN A 64 1.33 7.84 -19.00
CA GLN A 64 0.86 8.76 -20.02
C GLN A 64 1.29 10.21 -19.75
N LYS A 65 1.29 10.61 -18.48
CA LYS A 65 1.76 11.93 -18.04
C LYS A 65 3.29 12.07 -17.95
N LYS A 66 4.06 11.04 -18.32
CA LYS A 66 5.53 10.99 -18.22
C LYS A 66 6.06 11.23 -16.79
N MET A 67 5.28 10.88 -15.77
CA MET A 67 5.63 11.08 -14.36
C MET A 67 6.22 9.82 -13.71
N VAL A 68 6.64 8.83 -14.52
CA VAL A 68 7.18 7.55 -14.04
C VAL A 68 8.69 7.53 -14.29
N ASP A 69 9.49 7.43 -13.22
CA ASP A 69 10.91 7.07 -13.32
C ASP A 69 11.05 5.56 -13.55
N TRP A 70 11.04 5.15 -14.81
CA TRP A 70 11.16 3.75 -15.21
C TRP A 70 12.44 3.07 -14.72
N ARG A 71 13.54 3.82 -14.54
CA ARG A 71 14.81 3.26 -14.05
C ARG A 71 14.71 2.81 -12.61
N THR A 72 13.86 3.46 -11.82
CA THR A 72 13.59 3.09 -10.43
C THR A 72 12.39 2.14 -10.32
N ALA A 73 11.32 2.39 -11.08
CA ALA A 73 10.07 1.64 -10.99
C ALA A 73 10.22 0.16 -11.37
N ILE A 74 10.96 -0.15 -12.45
CA ILE A 74 11.11 -1.53 -12.93
C ILE A 74 11.84 -2.43 -11.92
N PRO A 75 13.02 -2.06 -11.38
CA PRO A 75 13.69 -2.87 -10.36
C PRO A 75 12.82 -3.08 -9.12
N LEU A 76 12.12 -2.03 -8.65
CA LEU A 76 11.23 -2.14 -7.50
C LEU A 76 10.05 -3.08 -7.76
N LEU A 77 9.44 -3.01 -8.95
CA LEU A 77 8.38 -3.93 -9.36
C LEU A 77 8.88 -5.38 -9.40
N LEU A 78 10.07 -5.62 -9.94
CA LEU A 78 10.64 -6.98 -9.99
C LEU A 78 10.91 -7.53 -8.59
N ILE A 79 11.57 -6.75 -7.73
CA ILE A 79 11.86 -7.15 -6.35
C ILE A 79 10.57 -7.45 -5.60
N THR A 80 9.60 -6.52 -5.63
CA THR A 80 8.32 -6.72 -4.92
C THR A 80 7.53 -7.91 -5.47
N THR A 81 7.51 -8.12 -6.78
CA THR A 81 6.79 -9.25 -7.40
C THR A 81 7.41 -10.59 -7.03
N ILE A 82 8.74 -10.68 -7.02
CA ILE A 82 9.45 -11.93 -6.67
C ILE A 82 9.28 -12.25 -5.18
N VAL A 83 9.27 -11.24 -4.33
CA VAL A 83 9.30 -11.42 -2.87
C VAL A 83 7.87 -11.47 -2.27
N ALA A 84 6.86 -10.87 -2.89
CA ALA A 84 5.47 -10.89 -2.39
C ALA A 84 4.88 -12.29 -2.12
N PRO A 85 5.14 -13.33 -2.95
CA PRO A 85 4.71 -14.70 -2.66
C PRO A 85 5.21 -15.24 -1.31
N ILE A 86 6.37 -14.78 -0.83
CA ILE A 86 6.90 -15.15 0.49
C ILE A 86 5.96 -14.64 1.59
N GLY A 87 5.44 -13.43 1.45
CA GLY A 87 4.45 -12.88 2.38
C GLY A 87 3.15 -13.67 2.40
N VAL A 88 2.65 -14.05 1.22
CA VAL A 88 1.44 -14.89 1.08
C VAL A 88 1.67 -16.29 1.67
N TRP A 89 2.87 -16.85 1.52
CA TRP A 89 3.24 -18.12 2.14
C TRP A 89 3.28 -18.03 3.67
N LEU A 90 3.91 -16.98 4.22
CA LEU A 90 3.94 -16.73 5.68
C LEU A 90 2.54 -16.56 6.28
N LEU A 91 1.63 -15.93 5.54
CA LEU A 91 0.23 -15.74 5.93
C LEU A 91 -0.50 -17.08 6.18
N GLN A 92 -0.12 -18.16 5.51
CA GLN A 92 -0.75 -19.48 5.72
C GLN A 92 -0.55 -19.98 7.15
N PHE A 93 0.61 -19.67 7.76
CA PHE A 93 0.96 -20.08 9.12
C PHE A 93 0.45 -19.14 10.21
N ALA A 94 0.07 -17.91 9.87
CA ALA A 94 -0.46 -16.94 10.83
C ALA A 94 -1.91 -17.27 11.24
N SER A 95 -2.30 -17.09 12.50
CA SER A 95 -3.72 -17.23 12.86
C SER A 95 -4.55 -16.08 12.28
N THR A 96 -5.80 -16.34 11.88
CA THR A 96 -6.69 -15.30 11.32
C THR A 96 -6.85 -14.11 12.27
N THR A 97 -6.92 -14.38 13.59
CA THR A 97 -6.99 -13.35 14.64
C THR A 97 -5.74 -12.47 14.66
N LEU A 98 -4.55 -13.06 14.56
CA LEU A 98 -3.30 -12.30 14.51
C LEU A 98 -3.27 -11.36 13.29
N VAL A 99 -3.68 -11.86 12.13
CA VAL A 99 -3.66 -11.07 10.90
C VAL A 99 -4.64 -9.90 10.98
N TRP A 100 -5.83 -10.10 11.58
CA TRP A 100 -6.76 -9.00 11.86
C TRP A 100 -6.15 -7.93 12.76
N TRP A 101 -5.45 -8.32 13.83
CA TRP A 101 -4.80 -7.36 14.72
C TRP A 101 -3.68 -6.58 14.05
N ILE A 102 -2.85 -7.25 13.24
CA ILE A 102 -1.82 -6.58 12.43
C ILE A 102 -2.50 -5.61 11.45
N TYR A 103 -3.56 -6.05 10.77
CA TYR A 103 -4.32 -5.21 9.84
C TYR A 103 -4.86 -3.96 10.52
N VAL A 104 -5.57 -4.10 11.65
CA VAL A 104 -6.09 -2.97 12.44
C VAL A 104 -4.97 -2.05 12.93
N GLY A 105 -3.83 -2.59 13.38
CA GLY A 105 -2.67 -1.79 13.76
C GLY A 105 -2.16 -0.94 12.60
N VAL A 106 -2.10 -1.51 11.39
CA VAL A 106 -1.75 -0.77 10.17
C VAL A 106 -2.81 0.27 9.80
N LEU A 107 -4.11 -0.06 9.91
CA LEU A 107 -5.20 0.91 9.69
C LEU A 107 -5.04 2.14 10.59
N ILE A 108 -4.83 1.92 11.89
CA ILE A 108 -4.70 2.98 12.89
C ILE A 108 -3.45 3.82 12.61
N PHE A 109 -2.32 3.17 12.33
CA PHE A 109 -1.08 3.85 11.98
C PHE A 109 -1.28 4.79 10.78
N LEU A 110 -1.98 4.33 9.75
CA LEU A 110 -2.21 5.12 8.55
C LEU A 110 -3.21 6.24 8.77
N ALA A 111 -4.33 5.96 9.45
CA ALA A 111 -5.30 6.97 9.83
C ALA A 111 -4.64 8.11 10.62
N TYR A 112 -3.76 7.76 11.58
CA TYR A 112 -2.97 8.73 12.32
C TYR A 112 -2.05 9.56 11.41
N ARG A 113 -1.31 8.92 10.49
CA ARG A 113 -0.39 9.63 9.58
C ARG A 113 -1.11 10.52 8.58
N MET A 114 -2.33 10.18 8.19
CA MET A 114 -3.16 11.01 7.32
C MET A 114 -3.82 12.17 8.08
N ALA A 115 -4.24 11.94 9.31
CA ALA A 115 -4.79 12.98 10.19
C ALA A 115 -3.72 13.99 10.62
N PHE A 116 -2.46 13.54 10.76
CA PHE A 116 -1.32 14.36 11.14
C PHE A 116 -0.18 14.22 10.12
N PRO A 117 -0.34 14.81 8.91
CA PRO A 117 0.73 14.83 7.93
C PRO A 117 1.94 15.56 8.53
N PRO A 118 3.15 14.97 8.53
CA PRO A 118 4.34 15.70 8.91
C PRO A 118 4.55 16.86 7.93
N LYS A 119 5.02 18.00 8.42
CA LYS A 119 5.32 19.18 7.59
C LYS A 119 6.36 18.78 6.53
N GLN A 120 5.92 18.70 5.28
CA GLN A 120 6.81 18.60 4.13
C GLN A 120 7.33 19.99 3.79
N ASP A 121 8.65 20.12 3.71
CA ASP A 121 9.28 21.31 3.15
C ASP A 121 9.31 21.13 1.63
N ASP A 122 8.30 21.69 0.95
CA ASP A 122 8.11 21.61 -0.50
C ASP A 122 9.23 22.31 -1.29
N SER A 123 10.16 23.01 -0.61
CA SER A 123 11.30 23.69 -1.23
C SER A 123 12.45 22.73 -1.61
N VAL A 124 12.46 21.50 -1.11
CA VAL A 124 13.50 20.51 -1.41
C VAL A 124 12.94 19.46 -2.37
N ALA A 125 13.23 19.60 -3.66
CA ALA A 125 12.94 18.56 -4.64
C ALA A 125 13.56 17.23 -4.17
N PRO A 126 12.80 16.13 -4.08
CA PRO A 126 13.33 14.84 -3.67
C PRO A 126 14.35 14.35 -4.71
N GLN A 127 15.64 14.65 -4.47
CA GLN A 127 16.75 14.19 -5.29
C GLN A 127 16.92 12.68 -5.08
N ILE A 128 16.43 11.86 -6.02
CA ILE A 128 16.61 10.40 -6.01
C ILE A 128 18.07 10.09 -6.33
N THR A 129 18.92 10.04 -5.30
CA THR A 129 20.33 9.65 -5.41
C THR A 129 20.48 8.13 -5.50
N ASP A 130 21.51 7.61 -6.18
CA ASP A 130 21.71 6.15 -6.37
C ASP A 130 21.82 5.36 -5.05
N GLN A 131 22.38 5.93 -3.98
CA GLN A 131 22.34 5.30 -2.65
C GLN A 131 20.91 5.18 -2.08
N THR A 132 20.02 6.11 -2.42
CA THR A 132 18.60 6.08 -2.02
C THR A 132 17.81 5.07 -2.85
N ARG A 133 18.24 4.81 -4.10
CA ARG A 133 17.71 3.70 -4.92
C ARG A 133 18.05 2.33 -4.35
N VAL A 134 19.30 2.12 -3.91
CA VAL A 134 19.73 0.84 -3.31
C VAL A 134 19.03 0.58 -1.98
N LYS A 135 19.00 1.57 -1.08
CA LYS A 135 18.24 1.47 0.18
C LYS A 135 16.73 1.30 -0.07
N GLY A 136 16.20 1.98 -1.09
CA GLY A 136 14.82 1.83 -1.55
C GLY A 136 14.51 0.42 -2.08
N GLY A 137 15.46 -0.22 -2.75
CA GLY A 137 15.34 -1.61 -3.21
C GLY A 137 15.19 -2.61 -2.05
N PHE A 138 16.02 -2.51 -1.02
CA PHE A 138 15.91 -3.40 0.14
C PHE A 138 14.61 -3.18 0.92
N LEU A 139 14.23 -1.92 1.12
CA LEU A 139 12.98 -1.55 1.78
C LEU A 139 11.76 -2.00 0.95
N SER A 140 11.85 -1.95 -0.38
CA SER A 140 10.81 -2.45 -1.27
C SER A 140 10.61 -3.96 -1.16
N GLY A 141 11.68 -4.73 -0.90
CA GLY A 141 11.58 -6.16 -0.60
C GLY A 141 10.78 -6.42 0.67
N ALA A 142 11.12 -5.74 1.77
CA ALA A 142 10.39 -5.85 3.03
C ALA A 142 8.91 -5.42 2.89
N ILE A 143 8.66 -4.31 2.19
CA ILE A 143 7.31 -3.85 1.86
C ILE A 143 6.57 -4.87 1.00
N GLY A 144 7.24 -5.49 0.03
CA GLY A 144 6.67 -6.54 -0.82
C GLY A 144 6.22 -7.76 -0.02
N ILE A 145 7.05 -8.23 0.93
CA ILE A 145 6.67 -9.31 1.87
C ILE A 145 5.45 -8.88 2.67
N PHE A 146 5.49 -7.69 3.27
CA PHE A 146 4.42 -7.23 4.16
C PHE A 146 3.11 -6.99 3.41
N ALA A 147 3.20 -6.46 2.20
CA ALA A 147 2.08 -6.27 1.28
C ALA A 147 1.46 -7.60 0.82
N GLY A 148 2.29 -8.60 0.52
CA GLY A 148 1.84 -9.95 0.20
C GLY A 148 1.18 -10.62 1.40
N PHE A 149 1.76 -10.47 2.59
CA PHE A 149 1.22 -11.00 3.85
C PHE A 149 -0.15 -10.41 4.19
N LEU A 150 -0.33 -9.10 4.02
CA LEU A 150 -1.60 -8.43 4.33
C LEU A 150 -2.63 -8.52 3.19
N GLY A 151 -2.23 -8.93 1.98
CA GLY A 151 -3.12 -8.97 0.82
C GLY A 151 -3.52 -7.59 0.28
N VAL A 152 -2.78 -6.53 0.61
CA VAL A 152 -3.08 -5.13 0.23
C VAL A 152 -2.15 -4.62 -0.89
N GLY A 153 -1.15 -5.38 -1.32
CA GLY A 153 -0.23 -4.94 -2.38
C GLY A 153 0.71 -3.78 -1.96
N PRO A 154 1.83 -3.59 -2.69
CA PRO A 154 2.93 -2.72 -2.23
C PRO A 154 2.63 -1.22 -2.35
N GLY A 155 1.75 -0.82 -3.27
CA GLY A 155 1.41 0.60 -3.51
C GLY A 155 0.78 1.28 -2.29
N PHE A 156 0.01 0.52 -1.51
CA PHE A 156 -0.61 0.98 -0.27
C PHE A 156 0.40 1.45 0.78
N LEU A 157 1.57 0.81 0.86
CA LEU A 157 2.62 1.13 1.82
C LEU A 157 3.63 2.15 1.29
N MET A 158 3.63 2.45 -0.02
CA MET A 158 4.62 3.35 -0.62
C MET A 158 4.49 4.78 -0.12
N MET A 159 3.30 5.38 -0.15
CA MET A 159 3.12 6.78 0.24
C MET A 159 3.54 7.04 1.71
N PRO A 160 3.05 6.27 2.70
CA PRO A 160 3.45 6.43 4.10
C PRO A 160 4.95 6.22 4.34
N THR A 161 5.55 5.26 3.64
CA THR A 161 6.99 4.98 3.74
C THR A 161 7.82 6.11 3.13
N LEU A 162 7.41 6.65 1.99
CA LEU A 162 8.08 7.79 1.37
C LEU A 162 8.03 9.01 2.28
N VAL A 163 6.91 9.23 2.98
CA VAL A 163 6.83 10.30 3.99
C VAL A 163 7.81 10.03 5.15
N LEU A 164 7.98 8.78 5.61
CA LEU A 164 8.99 8.46 6.64
C LEU A 164 10.43 8.72 6.16
N LEU A 165 10.75 8.27 4.95
CA LEU A 165 12.08 8.47 4.35
C LEU A 165 12.38 9.94 4.06
N ALA A 166 11.37 10.72 3.63
CA ALA A 166 11.50 12.16 3.42
C ALA A 166 11.77 12.90 4.73
N VAL A 167 11.04 12.55 5.81
CA VAL A 167 11.28 13.10 7.15
C VAL A 167 12.69 12.73 7.65
N GLN A 168 13.14 11.51 7.41
CA GLN A 168 14.47 11.07 7.84
C GLN A 168 15.61 11.80 7.10
N ARG A 169 15.41 12.14 5.82
CA ARG A 169 16.34 12.99 5.05
C ARG A 169 16.35 14.44 5.53
N ALA A 170 15.19 15.01 5.88
CA ALA A 170 15.11 16.34 6.46
C ALA A 170 15.89 16.43 7.79
N TYR A 171 15.86 15.36 8.59
CA TYR A 171 16.60 15.27 9.85
C TYR A 171 18.13 15.20 9.65
N LEU A 172 18.60 14.51 8.61
CA LEU A 172 20.03 14.37 8.30
C LEU A 172 20.65 15.62 7.65
N LEU A 173 19.85 16.51 7.07
CA LEU A 173 20.32 17.79 6.52
C LEU A 173 20.37 18.91 7.58
N LEU A 174 19.77 18.68 8.74
CA LEU A 174 19.71 19.61 9.87
C LEU A 174 20.67 19.23 11.03
N SER A 175 21.48 18.17 10.85
CA SER A 175 22.52 17.69 11.77
C SER A 175 23.90 17.79 11.15
#